data_AF-A0A285CRK0-F1
#
_entry.id   AF-A0A285CRK0-F1
#
_cell.length_a   1.000
_cell.length_b   1.000
_cell.length_c   1.000
_cell.angle_alpha   90.00
_cell.angle_beta   90.00
_cell.angle_gamma   90.00
#
_symmetry.space_group_name_H-M   'P 1'
#
loop_
_entity.id
_entity.type
_entity.pdbx_description
1 polymer ?
#
loop_
_entity_poly.entity_id
_entity_poly.type
_entity_poly.pdbx_seq_one_letter_code
_entity_poly.pdbx_strand_id
1 'polypeptide(L)'
;MATVPPRRDDLVLVRGRVSGYGRGMTETLPPCPECHSAFTYQADALLTCPECGHEWSPEAGAETGAAVRDSLGNVLADGDTVTVIKDLKLKGSSSVIKVGTKVRGIRLVAGDHDIDCKIPGIGQIGLKSQFVKKVSD
;
A
#
# COMPACT_ATOMS: atom_id res chain seq x y z
N MET A 1 30.77 41.51 32.58
CA MET A 1 32.00 40.75 32.89
C MET A 1 31.71 39.85 34.09
N ALA A 2 31.41 38.58 33.83
CA ALA A 2 31.55 37.47 34.77
C ALA A 2 31.71 36.21 33.91
N THR A 3 32.96 35.85 33.70
CA THR A 3 33.41 34.67 32.97
C THR A 3 33.24 33.45 33.86
N VAL A 4 32.49 32.43 33.42
CA VAL A 4 32.74 31.04 33.83
C VAL A 4 32.54 30.11 32.60
N PRO A 5 33.56 29.31 32.24
CA PRO A 5 33.69 28.60 30.95
C PRO A 5 32.92 27.26 30.86
N PRO A 6 32.72 26.72 29.63
CA PRO A 6 32.30 25.34 29.43
C PRO A 6 33.46 24.37 29.70
N ARG A 7 33.26 23.41 30.60
CA ARG A 7 34.19 22.30 30.86
C ARG A 7 33.33 21.03 31.02
N ARG A 8 33.39 20.12 30.05
CA ARG A 8 34.35 19.00 29.96
C ARG A 8 33.75 17.80 30.69
N ASP A 9 33.12 16.92 29.93
CA ASP A 9 33.78 15.64 29.61
C ASP A 9 33.93 14.81 30.88
N ASP A 10 32.83 14.18 31.28
CA ASP A 10 32.91 12.92 32.02
C ASP A 10 31.92 11.95 31.36
N LEU A 11 32.29 11.59 30.12
CA LEU A 11 31.79 10.39 29.47
C LEU A 11 32.29 9.19 30.28
N VAL A 12 31.60 8.87 31.37
CA VAL A 12 31.73 7.57 32.02
C VAL A 12 31.06 6.55 31.11
N LEU A 13 31.78 6.11 30.07
CA LEU A 13 31.42 4.92 29.31
C LEU A 13 31.83 3.67 30.11
N VAL A 14 31.16 3.46 31.24
CA VAL A 14 31.23 2.18 31.96
C VAL A 14 30.09 1.30 31.45
N ARG A 15 30.46 0.47 30.47
CA ARG A 15 29.95 -0.87 30.18
C ARG A 15 28.47 -1.16 30.48
N GLY A 16 27.75 -1.44 29.41
CA GLY A 16 26.83 -2.58 29.39
C GLY A 16 25.37 -2.24 29.19
N ARG A 17 24.96 -2.27 27.92
CA ARG A 17 23.62 -2.70 27.47
C ARG A 17 22.46 -2.12 28.30
N VAL A 18 22.20 -0.82 28.15
CA VAL A 18 20.86 -0.31 28.44
C VAL A 18 19.95 -0.85 27.35
N SER A 19 19.26 -1.94 27.69
CA SER A 19 18.04 -2.35 27.01
C SER A 19 17.12 -1.13 27.03
N GLY A 20 16.92 -0.50 25.87
CA GLY A 20 16.14 0.72 25.73
C GLY A 20 14.67 0.48 26.02
N TYR A 21 14.31 0.47 27.30
CA TYR A 21 12.95 0.71 27.78
C TYR A 21 12.93 2.11 28.36
N GLY A 22 12.10 2.96 27.76
CA GLY A 22 11.98 4.37 28.13
C GLY A 22 11.96 5.32 26.94
N ARG A 23 11.39 4.90 25.79
CA ARG A 23 11.00 5.84 24.75
C ARG A 23 9.78 6.60 25.31
N GLY A 24 10.05 7.77 25.88
CA GLY A 24 9.07 8.65 26.46
C GLY A 24 7.85 8.81 25.57
N MET A 25 6.70 8.61 26.19
CA MET A 25 5.36 8.91 25.72
C MET A 25 5.29 10.39 25.31
N THR A 26 5.57 10.64 24.04
CA THR A 26 4.99 11.76 23.30
C THR A 26 4.16 11.08 22.23
N GLU A 27 2.86 10.97 22.48
CA GLU A 27 1.88 10.53 21.50
C GLU A 27 1.88 11.53 20.33
N THR A 28 2.87 11.41 19.44
CA THR A 28 2.99 12.23 18.24
C THR A 28 2.00 11.73 17.20
N LEU A 29 0.72 11.97 17.47
CA LEU A 29 -0.35 11.73 16.50
C LEU A 29 -0.03 12.54 15.22
N PRO A 30 -0.27 11.97 14.03
CA PRO A 30 0.10 12.62 12.78
C PRO A 30 -0.69 13.93 12.64
N PRO A 31 -0.07 15.01 12.15
CA PRO A 31 -0.77 16.27 11.95
C PRO A 31 -1.92 16.09 10.97
N CYS A 32 -2.93 16.96 11.09
CA CYS A 32 -4.10 16.89 10.21
C CYS A 32 -3.70 17.13 8.74
N PRO A 33 -4.16 16.28 7.79
CA PRO A 33 -3.82 16.44 6.38
C PRO A 33 -4.45 17.69 5.72
N GLU A 34 -5.49 18.26 6.32
CA GLU A 34 -6.23 19.40 5.75
C GLU A 34 -5.67 20.75 6.24
N CYS A 35 -5.29 20.83 7.52
CA CYS A 35 -4.86 22.09 8.13
C CYS A 35 -3.43 22.06 8.70
N HIS A 36 -2.73 20.92 8.62
CA HIS A 36 -1.39 20.70 9.19
C HIS A 36 -1.27 21.01 10.70
N SER A 37 -2.38 21.10 11.42
CA SER A 37 -2.36 21.31 12.87
C SER A 37 -1.82 20.06 13.56
N ALA A 38 -0.92 20.26 14.53
CA ALA A 38 -0.34 19.21 15.36
C ALA A 38 -1.28 18.76 16.50
N PHE A 39 -2.42 19.44 16.68
CA PHE A 39 -3.37 19.21 17.78
C PHE A 39 -4.45 18.20 17.41
N THR A 40 -4.07 17.08 16.84
CA THR A 40 -5.00 16.01 16.46
C THR A 40 -5.29 15.13 17.67
N TYR A 41 -6.54 14.73 17.90
CA TYR A 41 -6.88 13.81 18.98
C TYR A 41 -7.49 12.53 18.42
N GLN A 42 -7.26 11.40 19.09
CA GLN A 42 -7.88 10.14 18.72
C GLN A 42 -9.27 10.04 19.36
N ALA A 43 -10.31 9.98 18.52
CA ALA A 43 -11.67 9.68 18.91
C ALA A 43 -11.97 8.23 18.51
N ASP A 44 -11.87 7.31 19.47
CA ASP A 44 -12.02 5.86 19.25
C ASP A 44 -10.98 5.32 18.24
N ALA A 45 -11.40 4.79 17.09
CA ALA A 45 -10.52 4.33 16.00
C ALA A 45 -10.15 5.42 14.96
N LEU A 46 -10.69 6.64 15.07
CA LEU A 46 -10.45 7.75 14.15
C LEU A 46 -9.61 8.84 14.83
N LEU A 47 -8.90 9.62 14.01
CA LEU A 47 -8.26 10.88 14.40
C LEU A 47 -9.19 12.03 14.00
N THR A 48 -9.35 12.99 14.90
CA THR A 48 -10.17 14.18 14.68
C THR A 48 -9.33 15.43 14.92
N CYS A 49 -9.47 16.41 14.04
CA CYS A 49 -8.87 17.72 14.20
C CYS A 49 -9.88 18.69 14.84
N PRO A 50 -9.57 19.31 15.99
CA PRO A 50 -10.46 20.29 16.63
C PRO A 50 -10.46 21.65 15.93
N GLU A 51 -9.52 21.92 15.03
CA GLU A 51 -9.44 23.21 14.32
C GLU A 51 -10.27 23.25 13.04
N CYS A 52 -10.36 22.13 12.31
CA CYS A 52 -11.16 22.05 11.09
C CYS A 52 -12.34 21.07 11.18
N GLY A 53 -12.41 20.24 12.23
CA GLY A 53 -13.42 19.20 12.36
C GLY A 53 -13.21 18.00 11.44
N HIS A 54 -12.06 17.91 10.74
CA HIS A 54 -11.77 16.79 9.84
C HIS A 54 -11.53 15.51 10.64
N GLU A 55 -12.13 14.41 10.19
CA GLU A 55 -12.04 13.08 10.79
C GLU A 55 -11.38 12.12 9.80
N TRP A 56 -10.30 11.44 10.20
CA TRP A 56 -9.56 10.50 9.35
C TRP A 56 -9.01 9.33 10.17
N SER A 57 -8.93 8.13 9.61
CA SER A 57 -8.28 7.02 10.33
C SER A 57 -6.76 7.04 10.09
N PRO A 58 -5.90 6.83 11.10
CA PRO A 58 -4.46 6.69 10.90
C PRO A 58 -4.12 5.44 10.09
N GLU A 59 -5.03 4.46 10.08
CA GLU A 59 -4.94 3.23 9.29
C GLU A 59 -5.68 3.31 7.94
N ALA A 60 -6.22 4.48 7.56
CA ALA A 60 -6.92 4.70 6.28
C ALA A 60 -5.99 4.68 5.04
N GLY A 61 -4.77 4.13 5.17
CA GLY A 61 -3.94 3.72 4.05
C GLY A 61 -4.22 2.28 3.57
N ALA A 62 -5.11 1.53 4.23
CA ALA A 62 -5.31 0.11 3.96
C ALA A 62 -6.78 -0.33 3.78
N GLU A 63 -7.72 0.59 3.55
CA GLU A 63 -9.08 0.24 3.12
C GLU A 63 -9.16 0.22 1.59
N THR A 64 -8.26 -0.54 0.96
CA THR A 64 -8.37 -0.87 -0.45
C THR A 64 -9.41 -1.99 -0.57
N GLY A 65 -10.67 -1.61 -0.70
CA GLY A 65 -11.75 -2.53 -1.05
C GLY A 65 -11.28 -3.45 -2.18
N ALA A 66 -11.17 -4.75 -1.88
CA ALA A 66 -10.78 -5.80 -2.81
C ALA A 66 -9.62 -5.41 -3.76
N ALA A 67 -8.49 -4.95 -3.23
CA ALA A 67 -7.28 -4.82 -4.04
C ALA A 67 -6.97 -6.18 -4.70
N VAL A 68 -7.26 -6.30 -6.00
CA VAL A 68 -6.91 -7.47 -6.79
C VAL A 68 -5.38 -7.53 -6.87
N ARG A 69 -4.82 -8.53 -6.20
CA ARG A 69 -3.38 -8.78 -6.19
C ARG A 69 -3.10 -9.95 -7.10
N ASP A 70 -2.11 -9.84 -7.96
CA ASP A 70 -1.72 -11.03 -8.72
C ASP A 70 -0.78 -11.96 -7.98
N SER A 71 -0.33 -13.00 -8.68
CA SER A 71 0.58 -14.03 -8.17
C SER A 71 1.84 -13.51 -7.47
N LEU A 72 2.30 -12.28 -7.76
CA LEU A 72 3.47 -11.65 -7.14
C LEU A 72 3.11 -10.72 -5.97
N GLY A 73 1.82 -10.55 -5.66
CA GLY A 73 1.35 -9.67 -4.58
C GLY A 73 1.28 -8.19 -4.95
N ASN A 74 1.48 -7.83 -6.22
CA ASN A 74 1.32 -6.46 -6.69
C ASN A 74 -0.16 -6.10 -6.79
N VAL A 75 -0.54 -4.91 -6.33
CA VAL A 75 -1.89 -4.37 -6.51
C VAL A 75 -2.10 -3.97 -7.97
N LEU A 76 -3.12 -4.56 -8.60
CA LEU A 76 -3.56 -4.23 -9.94
C LEU A 76 -4.57 -3.08 -9.86
N ALA A 77 -4.59 -2.26 -10.91
CA ALA A 77 -5.53 -1.16 -11.06
C ALA A 77 -6.20 -1.22 -12.43
N ASP A 78 -7.34 -0.56 -12.57
CA ASP A 78 -8.03 -0.47 -13.85
C ASP A 78 -7.15 0.25 -14.87
N GLY A 79 -7.08 -0.30 -16.09
CA GLY A 79 -6.22 0.19 -17.16
C GLY A 79 -4.78 -0.33 -17.14
N ASP A 80 -4.39 -1.11 -16.13
CA ASP A 80 -3.03 -1.63 -16.01
C ASP A 80 -2.73 -2.72 -17.06
N THR A 81 -1.46 -3.11 -17.17
CA THR A 81 -0.98 -4.11 -18.12
C THR A 81 -0.49 -5.33 -17.38
N VAL A 82 -1.03 -6.50 -17.74
CA VAL A 82 -0.68 -7.77 -17.10
C VAL A 82 -0.12 -8.76 -18.12
N THR A 83 0.69 -9.69 -17.66
CA THR A 83 1.29 -10.75 -18.46
C THR A 83 0.99 -12.10 -17.83
N VAL A 84 0.64 -13.09 -18.65
CA VAL A 84 0.32 -14.42 -18.14
C VAL A 84 1.60 -15.21 -17.83
N ILE A 85 1.67 -15.82 -16.65
CA ILE A 85 2.85 -16.58 -16.17
C ILE A 85 2.79 -18.09 -16.46
N LYS A 86 1.62 -18.62 -16.83
CA LYS A 86 1.37 -20.04 -17.07
C LYS A 86 0.61 -20.21 -18.38
N ASP A 87 0.72 -21.37 -19.03
CA ASP A 87 -0.17 -21.71 -20.13
C ASP A 87 -1.60 -21.97 -19.63
N LEU A 88 -2.58 -21.37 -20.31
CA LEU A 88 -4.00 -21.59 -20.01
C LEU A 88 -4.74 -21.91 -21.31
N LYS A 89 -5.54 -22.97 -21.26
CA LYS A 89 -6.45 -23.32 -22.35
C LYS A 89 -7.82 -22.69 -22.09
N LEU A 90 -8.28 -21.85 -23.01
CA LEU A 90 -9.59 -21.24 -22.91
C LEU A 90 -10.67 -22.25 -23.26
N LYS A 91 -11.65 -22.40 -22.35
CA LYS A 91 -12.89 -23.12 -22.67
C LYS A 91 -13.75 -22.21 -23.54
N GLY A 92 -13.89 -22.55 -24.82
CA GLY A 92 -14.68 -21.78 -25.79
C GLY A 92 -13.88 -21.24 -26.97
N SER A 93 -12.56 -21.36 -26.96
CA SER A 93 -11.71 -20.98 -28.10
C SER A 93 -10.62 -22.04 -28.29
N SER A 94 -10.32 -22.42 -29.54
CA SER A 94 -9.19 -23.33 -29.84
C SER A 94 -7.82 -22.68 -29.62
N SER A 95 -7.79 -21.41 -29.21
CA SER A 95 -6.55 -20.67 -28.92
C SER A 95 -6.05 -20.96 -27.51
N VAL A 96 -4.77 -21.35 -27.43
CA VAL A 96 -4.05 -21.55 -26.18
C VAL A 96 -3.30 -20.27 -25.86
N ILE A 97 -3.55 -19.68 -24.69
CA ILE A 97 -2.76 -18.56 -24.19
C ILE A 97 -1.46 -19.13 -23.65
N LYS A 98 -0.36 -18.85 -24.34
CA LYS A 98 0.97 -19.22 -23.87
C LYS A 98 1.46 -18.22 -22.82
N VAL A 99 2.34 -18.69 -21.94
CA VAL A 99 3.12 -17.84 -21.05
C VAL A 99 3.76 -16.69 -21.84
N GLY A 100 3.74 -15.48 -21.27
CA GLY A 100 4.26 -14.27 -21.91
C GLY A 100 3.25 -13.48 -22.74
N THR A 101 1.99 -13.91 -22.81
CA THR A 101 0.93 -13.10 -23.43
C THR A 101 0.68 -11.84 -22.59
N LYS A 102 0.92 -10.66 -23.18
CA LYS A 102 0.71 -9.35 -22.56
C LYS A 102 -0.68 -8.83 -22.92
N VAL A 103 -1.47 -8.46 -21.92
CA VAL A 103 -2.80 -7.88 -22.08
C VAL A 103 -2.81 -6.51 -21.44
N ARG A 104 -3.23 -5.50 -22.20
CA ARG A 104 -3.28 -4.09 -21.79
C ARG A 104 -4.73 -3.68 -21.54
N GLY A 105 -4.97 -2.77 -20.61
CA GLY A 105 -6.31 -2.25 -20.35
C GLY A 105 -7.19 -3.25 -19.61
N ILE A 106 -6.70 -3.79 -18.48
CA ILE A 106 -7.51 -4.64 -17.60
C ILE A 106 -8.61 -3.82 -16.90
N ARG A 107 -9.69 -4.48 -16.54
CA ARG A 107 -10.75 -3.96 -15.67
C ARG A 107 -10.87 -4.89 -14.47
N LEU A 108 -10.87 -4.33 -13.26
CA LEU A 108 -11.09 -5.11 -12.05
C LEU A 108 -12.58 -5.30 -11.85
N VAL A 109 -13.01 -6.52 -11.53
CA VAL A 109 -14.40 -6.81 -11.23
C VAL A 109 -14.48 -7.73 -10.04
N ALA A 110 -15.37 -7.43 -9.09
CA ALA A 110 -15.68 -8.30 -7.98
C ALA A 110 -16.76 -9.31 -8.43
N GLY A 111 -16.35 -10.34 -9.17
CA GLY A 111 -17.25 -11.35 -9.74
C GLY A 111 -16.67 -12.77 -9.74
N ASP A 112 -17.10 -13.61 -10.68
CA ASP A 112 -16.55 -14.96 -10.88
C ASP A 112 -15.10 -14.94 -11.40
N HIS A 113 -14.73 -13.85 -12.07
CA HIS A 113 -13.39 -13.56 -12.53
C HIS A 113 -12.87 -12.32 -11.83
N ASP A 114 -11.60 -12.34 -11.45
CA ASP A 114 -10.98 -11.25 -10.68
C ASP A 114 -10.51 -10.12 -11.61
N ILE A 115 -10.22 -10.46 -12.87
CA ILE A 115 -9.66 -9.55 -13.87
C ILE A 115 -10.38 -9.78 -15.19
N ASP A 116 -11.07 -8.76 -15.67
CA ASP A 116 -11.67 -8.73 -16.98
C ASP A 116 -10.76 -8.00 -17.96
N CYS A 117 -10.51 -8.56 -19.14
CA CYS A 117 -9.70 -7.88 -20.14
C CYS A 117 -10.29 -8.04 -21.53
N LYS A 118 -10.14 -6.99 -22.35
CA LYS A 118 -10.68 -6.95 -23.70
C LYS A 118 -9.55 -7.10 -24.71
N ILE A 119 -9.56 -8.19 -25.46
CA ILE A 119 -8.61 -8.43 -26.54
C ILE A 119 -9.31 -8.13 -27.87
N PRO A 120 -8.77 -7.22 -28.71
CA PRO A 120 -9.34 -6.96 -30.03
C PRO A 120 -9.31 -8.25 -30.87
N GLY A 121 -10.47 -8.69 -31.35
CA GLY A 121 -10.63 -9.90 -32.17
C GLY A 121 -11.07 -11.17 -31.42
N ILE A 122 -10.92 -11.25 -30.10
CA ILE A 122 -11.41 -12.38 -29.27
C ILE A 122 -12.58 -11.97 -28.38
N GLY A 123 -12.62 -10.69 -27.95
CA GLY A 123 -13.70 -10.16 -27.10
C GLY A 123 -13.26 -9.99 -25.65
N GLN A 124 -14.23 -10.07 -24.75
CA GLN A 124 -14.03 -9.92 -23.32
C GLN A 124 -13.69 -11.27 -22.70
N ILE A 125 -12.57 -11.35 -21.98
CA ILE A 125 -12.03 -12.56 -21.40
C ILE A 125 -11.69 -12.31 -19.93
N GLY A 126 -12.25 -13.15 -19.07
CA GLY A 126 -11.95 -13.19 -17.65
C GLY A 126 -10.72 -14.06 -17.35
N LEU A 127 -9.81 -13.52 -16.56
CA LEU A 127 -8.65 -14.23 -16.02
C LEU A 127 -8.67 -14.16 -14.49
N LYS A 128 -8.01 -15.13 -13.87
CA LYS A 128 -7.84 -15.19 -12.43
C LYS A 128 -6.49 -14.57 -12.05
N SER A 129 -6.47 -13.76 -11.01
CA SER A 129 -5.28 -13.04 -10.54
C SER A 129 -4.09 -13.94 -10.20
N GLN A 130 -4.32 -15.18 -9.78
CA GLN A 130 -3.26 -16.17 -9.53
C GLN A 130 -2.41 -16.57 -10.75
N PHE A 131 -2.81 -16.23 -11.99
CA PHE A 131 -2.10 -16.64 -13.22
C PHE A 131 -1.51 -15.48 -14.02
N VAL A 132 -1.60 -14.26 -13.51
CA VAL A 132 -1.08 -13.07 -14.17
C VAL A 132 0.01 -12.41 -13.33
N LYS A 133 0.82 -11.58 -13.98
CA LYS A 133 1.79 -10.67 -13.37
C LYS A 133 1.60 -9.25 -13.90
N LYS A 134 1.63 -8.23 -13.04
CA LYS A 134 1.65 -6.83 -13.42
C LYS A 134 2.96 -6.53 -14.14
N VAL A 135 2.85 -5.82 -15.26
CA VAL A 135 3.99 -5.36 -16.05
C VAL A 135 3.80 -3.88 -16.30
N SER A 136 4.53 -3.06 -15.54
CA SER A 136 4.83 -1.70 -15.97
C SER A 136 5.81 -1.79 -17.15
N ASP A 137 5.38 -1.22 -18.27
CA ASP A 137 6.15 -0.99 -19.49
C ASP A 137 6.38 0.51 -19.62
#